data_AF-A0A349TM95-F1
#
_entry.id   AF-A0A349TM95-F1
#
_cell.length_a   1.000
_cell.length_b   1.000
_cell.length_c   1.000
_cell.angle_alpha   90.00
_cell.angle_beta   90.00
_cell.angle_gamma   90.00
#
_symmetry.space_group_name_H-M   'P 1'
#
loop_
_entity.id
_entity.type
_entity.pdbx_description
1 polymer ?
#
loop_
_entity_poly.entity_id
_entity_poly.type
_entity_poly.pdbx_seq_one_letter_code
_entity_poly.pdbx_strand_id
1 'polypeptide(L)'
;MKITSFKLAILTMTGLLLASCGEESPSPQSALSESSISVPNTPKGLDYAFYKEAIEPIFMRPRGGYIGSDAGCVACHTSQANAPLGLQPLTLEGDRVFWTEAQSRQNFENVAMLVNPSEPDRSRLLMAPLAPAAGGERHSGGIFWDSSNHSEYRLITEWIASGSDTA
;
A
#
# COMPACT_ATOMS: atom_id res chain seq x y z
N MET A 1 -30.54 34.20 30.32
CA MET A 1 -30.86 34.53 31.72
C MET A 1 -30.52 33.33 32.59
N LYS A 2 -29.65 33.56 33.58
CA LYS A 2 -29.37 32.80 34.82
C LYS A 2 -28.76 31.39 34.71
N ILE A 3 -27.46 31.40 35.00
CA ILE A 3 -26.60 30.33 35.51
C ILE A 3 -27.10 29.97 36.92
N THR A 4 -27.17 28.68 37.26
CA THR A 4 -27.27 28.24 38.66
C THR A 4 -26.41 27.00 38.87
N SER A 5 -25.29 27.22 39.55
CA SER A 5 -24.47 26.20 40.20
C SER A 5 -25.14 25.78 41.51
N PHE A 6 -25.07 24.50 41.88
CA PHE A 6 -25.31 24.08 43.26
C PHE A 6 -24.24 23.11 43.73
N LYS A 7 -23.79 23.38 44.96
CA LYS A 7 -22.60 22.85 45.60
C LYS A 7 -22.84 21.49 46.27
N LEU A 8 -21.74 20.74 46.25
CA LEU A 8 -21.29 19.61 47.06
C LEU A 8 -21.88 19.50 48.48
N ALA A 9 -22.29 18.29 48.86
CA ALA A 9 -22.41 17.85 50.25
C ALA A 9 -21.68 16.51 50.42
N ILE A 10 -20.63 16.55 51.23
CA ILE A 10 -19.86 15.40 51.72
C ILE A 10 -20.61 14.84 52.94
N LEU A 11 -20.86 13.53 52.97
CA LEU A 11 -21.26 12.84 54.19
C LEU A 11 -20.31 11.67 54.44
N THR A 12 -19.55 11.80 55.51
CA THR A 12 -18.65 10.80 56.09
C THR A 12 -19.45 9.73 56.82
N MET A 13 -19.19 8.45 56.55
CA MET A 13 -19.58 7.37 57.45
C MET A 13 -18.45 6.34 57.58
N THR A 14 -17.78 6.43 58.72
CA THR A 14 -16.82 5.47 59.26
C THR A 14 -17.60 4.23 59.73
N GLY A 15 -17.20 3.04 59.29
CA GLY A 15 -17.79 1.76 59.70
C GLY A 15 -16.76 0.63 59.66
N LEU A 16 -16.71 -0.14 60.73
CA LEU A 16 -15.59 -0.92 61.25
C LEU A 16 -15.57 -2.38 60.75
N LEU A 17 -14.36 -2.95 60.77
CA LEU A 17 -13.92 -4.31 60.36
C LEU A 17 -14.77 -5.50 60.85
N LEU A 18 -14.94 -6.49 59.97
CA LEU A 18 -14.76 -7.92 60.30
C LEU A 18 -14.03 -8.61 59.14
N ALA A 19 -12.92 -9.28 59.48
CA ALA A 19 -12.14 -10.10 58.58
C ALA A 19 -12.89 -11.40 58.26
N SER A 20 -13.07 -11.67 56.97
CA SER A 20 -13.43 -13.00 56.46
C SER A 20 -12.58 -13.25 55.21
N CYS A 21 -11.53 -14.04 55.35
CA CYS A 21 -10.75 -14.54 54.23
C CYS A 21 -11.64 -15.50 53.41
N GLY A 22 -12.12 -15.03 52.27
CA GLY A 22 -12.75 -15.84 51.23
C GLY A 22 -12.10 -15.45 49.90
N GLU A 23 -11.20 -16.30 49.44
CA GLU A 23 -10.49 -16.19 48.17
C GLU A 23 -11.46 -16.64 47.07
N GLU A 24 -12.04 -15.69 46.33
CA GLU A 24 -12.77 -15.95 45.09
C GLU A 24 -12.34 -14.90 44.07
N SER A 25 -11.49 -15.33 43.14
CA SER A 25 -10.95 -14.53 42.05
C SER A 25 -12.07 -14.12 41.07
N PRO A 26 -12.40 -12.83 40.92
CA PRO A 26 -13.19 -12.37 39.79
C PRO A 26 -12.23 -11.99 38.66
N SER A 27 -12.18 -12.80 37.61
CA SER A 27 -11.52 -12.45 36.35
C SER A 27 -12.11 -11.14 35.79
N PRO A 28 -11.32 -10.08 35.62
CA PRO A 28 -11.77 -8.94 34.84
C PRO A 28 -11.65 -9.29 33.35
N GLN A 29 -12.68 -9.87 32.77
CA GLN A 29 -12.87 -9.77 31.31
C GLN A 29 -13.42 -8.37 31.01
N SER A 30 -12.53 -7.40 31.10
CA SER A 30 -12.70 -6.10 30.47
C SER A 30 -12.90 -6.33 28.98
N ALA A 31 -14.08 -5.96 28.49
CA ALA A 31 -14.37 -5.83 27.08
C ALA A 31 -13.40 -4.81 26.47
N LEU A 32 -12.31 -5.31 25.88
CA LEU A 32 -11.62 -4.62 24.80
C LEU A 32 -12.15 -5.24 23.52
N SER A 33 -13.03 -4.50 22.84
CA SER A 33 -13.27 -4.72 21.42
C SER A 33 -11.94 -4.55 20.69
N GLU A 34 -11.27 -5.67 20.43
CA GLU A 34 -10.38 -5.76 19.30
C GLU A 34 -11.24 -5.55 18.06
N SER A 35 -11.23 -4.32 17.56
CA SER A 35 -11.47 -4.07 16.15
C SER A 35 -10.44 -4.91 15.40
N SER A 36 -10.85 -6.10 15.01
CA SER A 36 -10.14 -6.94 14.06
C SER A 36 -9.94 -6.09 12.82
N ILE A 37 -8.73 -5.55 12.65
CA ILE A 37 -8.28 -5.01 11.37
C ILE A 37 -8.33 -6.21 10.43
N SER A 38 -9.38 -6.29 9.60
CA SER A 38 -9.40 -7.23 8.50
C SER A 38 -8.24 -6.82 7.61
N VAL A 39 -7.15 -7.59 7.60
CA VAL A 39 -6.12 -7.43 6.58
C VAL A 39 -6.84 -7.65 5.26
N PRO A 40 -6.91 -6.64 4.37
CA PRO A 40 -7.55 -6.82 3.09
C PRO A 40 -6.85 -7.99 2.39
N ASN A 41 -7.63 -8.96 1.91
CA ASN A 41 -7.12 -10.12 1.19
C ASN A 41 -6.71 -9.68 -0.22
N THR A 42 -5.60 -8.97 -0.31
CA THR A 42 -4.97 -8.51 -1.54
C THR A 42 -3.75 -9.38 -1.84
N PRO A 43 -3.35 -9.49 -3.12
CA PRO A 43 -2.09 -10.12 -3.49
C PRO A 43 -0.93 -9.63 -2.63
N LYS A 44 -0.25 -10.57 -1.94
CA LYS A 44 0.89 -10.31 -1.06
C LYS A 44 0.59 -9.28 0.04
N GLY A 45 -0.67 -9.11 0.45
CA GLY A 45 -1.09 -8.11 1.44
C GLY A 45 -0.83 -6.66 1.04
N LEU A 46 -0.60 -6.39 -0.25
CA LEU A 46 -0.27 -5.05 -0.74
C LEU A 46 -1.49 -4.13 -0.73
N ASP A 47 -1.28 -2.85 -0.42
CA ASP A 47 -2.35 -1.85 -0.41
C ASP A 47 -2.77 -1.46 -1.84
N TYR A 48 -3.97 -1.88 -2.24
CA TYR A 48 -4.56 -1.56 -3.54
C TYR A 48 -4.92 -0.07 -3.69
N ALA A 49 -5.39 0.58 -2.61
CA ALA A 49 -5.76 1.99 -2.67
C ALA A 49 -4.52 2.85 -2.91
N PHE A 50 -3.45 2.57 -2.15
CA PHE A 50 -2.15 3.23 -2.36
C PHE A 50 -1.59 2.94 -3.75
N TYR A 51 -1.69 1.69 -4.23
CA TYR A 51 -1.30 1.34 -5.59
C TYR A 51 -1.99 2.23 -6.63
N LYS A 52 -3.32 2.33 -6.58
CA LYS A 52 -4.09 3.06 -7.59
C LYS A 52 -3.80 4.57 -7.56
N GLU A 53 -3.59 5.14 -6.37
CA GLU A 53 -3.37 6.58 -6.23
C GLU A 53 -1.93 7.01 -6.49
N ALA A 54 -0.94 6.20 -6.08
CA ALA A 54 0.46 6.62 -6.05
C ALA A 54 1.35 5.85 -7.04
N ILE A 55 1.06 4.57 -7.30
CA ILE A 55 1.92 3.69 -8.11
C ILE A 55 1.42 3.62 -9.56
N GLU A 56 0.14 3.34 -9.79
CA GLU A 56 -0.45 3.19 -11.12
C GLU A 56 -0.17 4.39 -12.06
N PRO A 57 -0.26 5.66 -11.61
CA PRO A 57 0.03 6.81 -12.48
C PRO A 57 1.48 6.85 -13.01
N ILE A 58 2.43 6.19 -12.34
CA ILE A 58 3.83 6.12 -12.77
C ILE A 58 3.94 5.37 -14.11
N PHE A 59 3.09 4.36 -14.34
CA PHE A 59 3.13 3.57 -15.57
C PHE A 59 2.64 4.34 -16.81
N MET A 60 1.83 5.38 -16.60
CA MET A 60 1.33 6.27 -17.66
C MET A 60 2.18 7.52 -17.86
N ARG A 61 3.06 7.83 -16.91
CA ARG A 61 3.83 9.08 -16.90
C ARG A 61 4.67 9.22 -18.18
N PRO A 62 4.51 10.30 -18.95
CA PRO A 62 5.37 10.59 -20.10
C PRO A 62 6.83 10.72 -19.64
N ARG A 63 7.78 10.14 -20.38
CA ARG A 63 9.21 10.16 -20.04
C ARG A 63 10.04 11.02 -21.00
N GLY A 64 9.38 11.96 -21.70
CA GLY A 64 10.01 12.87 -22.65
C GLY A 64 9.81 12.49 -24.12
N GLY A 65 9.15 11.37 -24.40
CA GLY A 65 8.82 10.95 -25.76
C GLY A 65 7.57 10.05 -25.83
N TYR A 66 7.15 9.76 -27.06
CA TYR A 66 5.99 8.88 -27.34
C TYR A 66 6.42 7.47 -27.77
N ILE A 67 7.70 7.29 -28.14
CA ILE A 67 8.27 6.03 -28.63
C ILE A 67 9.68 5.85 -28.06
N GLY A 68 10.18 4.61 -28.07
CA GLY A 68 11.53 4.30 -27.63
C GLY A 68 11.70 4.35 -26.11
N SER A 69 12.91 4.68 -25.65
CA SER A 69 13.28 4.73 -24.23
C SER A 69 12.58 5.82 -23.43
N ASP A 70 11.92 6.76 -24.12
CA ASP A 70 11.33 7.96 -23.50
C ASP A 70 9.79 7.84 -23.40
N ALA A 71 9.24 6.67 -23.75
CA ALA A 71 7.83 6.36 -23.59
C ALA A 71 7.51 5.92 -22.15
N GLY A 72 6.27 6.16 -21.69
CA GLY A 72 5.79 5.62 -20.42
C GLY A 72 5.74 4.09 -20.44
N CYS A 73 5.76 3.44 -19.27
CA CYS A 73 5.83 1.98 -19.15
C CYS A 73 4.72 1.28 -19.95
N VAL A 74 3.49 1.84 -19.91
CA VAL A 74 2.32 1.30 -20.61
C VAL A 74 2.53 1.17 -22.12
N ALA A 75 3.35 2.03 -22.76
CA ALA A 75 3.56 1.97 -24.21
C ALA A 75 4.20 0.66 -24.66
N CYS A 76 5.08 0.07 -23.84
CA CYS A 76 5.77 -1.20 -24.14
C CYS A 76 5.25 -2.39 -23.33
N HIS A 77 4.53 -2.13 -22.23
CA HIS A 77 4.04 -3.17 -21.33
C HIS A 77 2.54 -3.38 -21.36
N THR A 78 1.83 -2.96 -22.42
CA THR A 78 0.44 -3.43 -22.58
C THR A 78 0.38 -4.96 -22.62
N SER A 79 -0.74 -5.55 -22.19
CA SER A 79 -0.96 -7.00 -22.15
C SER A 79 -0.77 -7.68 -23.52
N GLN A 80 -0.92 -6.92 -24.60
CA GLN A 80 -0.71 -7.37 -25.98
C GLN A 80 0.78 -7.50 -26.34
N ALA A 81 1.69 -6.86 -25.59
CA ALA A 81 3.13 -6.90 -25.83
C ALA A 81 3.81 -8.18 -25.31
N ASN A 82 3.05 -9.07 -24.64
CA ASN A 82 3.55 -10.31 -24.04
C ASN A 82 4.77 -10.12 -23.12
N ALA A 83 4.87 -8.95 -22.49
CA ALA A 83 5.88 -8.63 -21.50
C ALA A 83 5.35 -8.94 -20.08
N PRO A 84 6.21 -9.30 -19.11
CA PRO A 84 5.79 -9.76 -17.78
C PRO A 84 4.83 -8.85 -17.01
N LEU A 85 4.94 -7.52 -17.17
CA LEU A 85 4.10 -6.56 -16.45
C LEU A 85 2.64 -6.52 -16.97
N GLY A 86 2.41 -6.77 -18.26
CA GLY A 86 1.08 -6.99 -18.84
C GLY A 86 -0.04 -6.00 -18.44
N LEU A 87 0.19 -4.70 -18.51
CA LEU A 87 -0.80 -3.66 -18.19
C LEU A 87 -2.00 -3.72 -19.15
N GLN A 88 -3.21 -3.52 -18.64
CA GLN A 88 -4.40 -3.43 -19.46
C GLN A 88 -4.29 -2.28 -20.48
N PRO A 89 -4.92 -2.39 -21.65
CA PRO A 89 -5.03 -1.26 -22.57
C PRO A 89 -5.70 -0.06 -21.89
N LEU A 90 -5.24 1.15 -22.21
CA LEU A 90 -5.85 2.37 -21.69
C LEU A 90 -7.24 2.56 -22.30
N THR A 91 -8.18 3.02 -21.47
CA THR A 91 -9.49 3.48 -21.91
C THR A 91 -9.38 4.92 -22.38
N LEU A 92 -9.95 5.20 -23.55
CA LEU A 92 -10.05 6.53 -24.14
C LEU A 92 -11.52 6.94 -24.19
N GLU A 93 -11.87 8.01 -23.46
CA GLU A 93 -13.22 8.56 -23.44
C GLU A 93 -13.14 10.09 -23.60
N GLY A 94 -13.42 10.57 -24.81
CA GLY A 94 -13.14 11.96 -25.17
C GLY A 94 -11.64 12.27 -25.02
N ASP A 95 -11.32 13.34 -24.29
CA ASP A 95 -9.94 13.74 -23.98
C ASP A 95 -9.35 13.05 -22.75
N ARG A 96 -10.08 12.09 -22.15
CA ARG A 96 -9.64 11.37 -20.94
C ARG A 96 -8.93 10.09 -21.32
N VAL A 97 -7.78 9.86 -20.69
CA VAL A 97 -7.00 8.64 -20.79
C VAL A 97 -6.86 8.05 -19.39
N PHE A 98 -7.39 6.85 -19.16
CA PHE A 98 -7.44 6.25 -17.82
C PHE A 98 -7.58 4.73 -17.87
N TRP A 99 -7.36 4.08 -16.72
CA TRP A 99 -7.85 2.73 -16.47
C TRP A 99 -9.14 2.78 -15.66
N THR A 100 -10.12 1.96 -16.06
CA THR A 100 -11.31 1.70 -15.25
C THR A 100 -10.92 0.93 -13.98
N GLU A 101 -11.77 0.95 -12.95
CA GLU A 101 -11.55 0.19 -11.72
C GLU A 101 -11.22 -1.29 -11.98
N ALA A 102 -11.94 -1.93 -12.92
CA ALA A 102 -11.68 -3.33 -13.28
C ALA A 102 -10.29 -3.51 -13.91
N GLN A 103 -9.88 -2.59 -14.79
CA GLN A 103 -8.54 -2.62 -15.39
C GLN A 103 -7.46 -2.37 -14.34
N SER A 104 -7.64 -1.41 -13.44
CA SER A 104 -6.69 -1.13 -12.36
C SER A 104 -6.53 -2.31 -11.40
N ARG A 105 -7.60 -3.06 -11.12
CA ARG A 105 -7.50 -4.31 -10.33
C ARG A 105 -6.67 -5.37 -11.04
N GLN A 106 -6.89 -5.55 -12.35
CA GLN A 106 -6.10 -6.50 -13.12
C GLN A 106 -4.63 -6.07 -13.21
N ASN A 107 -4.37 -4.77 -13.38
CA ASN A 107 -3.01 -4.24 -13.36
C ASN A 107 -2.33 -4.50 -12.01
N PHE A 108 -3.04 -4.30 -10.90
CA PHE A 108 -2.54 -4.56 -9.56
C PHE A 108 -2.14 -6.03 -9.36
N GLU A 109 -2.97 -6.98 -9.79
CA GLU A 109 -2.62 -8.41 -9.76
C GLU A 109 -1.35 -8.69 -10.58
N ASN A 110 -1.23 -8.11 -11.77
CA ASN A 110 -0.07 -8.31 -12.63
C ASN A 110 1.20 -7.71 -12.03
N VAL A 111 1.10 -6.52 -11.44
CA VAL A 111 2.21 -5.85 -10.74
C VAL A 111 2.63 -6.67 -9.52
N ALA A 112 1.68 -7.22 -8.77
CA ALA A 112 1.96 -8.03 -7.59
C ALA A 112 2.79 -9.29 -7.91
N MET A 113 2.69 -9.83 -9.13
CA MET A 113 3.55 -10.95 -9.56
C MET A 113 5.03 -10.56 -9.72
N LEU A 114 5.34 -9.28 -9.83
CA LEU A 114 6.69 -8.76 -10.10
C LEU A 114 7.38 -8.18 -8.87
N VAL A 115 6.77 -8.30 -7.69
CA VAL A 115 7.28 -7.74 -6.43
C VAL A 115 7.51 -8.80 -5.37
N ASN A 116 8.51 -8.54 -4.53
CA ASN A 116 8.91 -9.38 -3.42
C ASN A 116 8.96 -8.54 -2.13
N PRO A 117 7.91 -8.59 -1.28
CA PRO A 117 7.90 -7.85 -0.01
C PRO A 117 9.08 -8.17 0.92
N SER A 118 9.62 -9.39 0.88
CA SER A 118 10.75 -9.81 1.73
C SER A 118 12.10 -9.25 1.27
N GLU A 119 12.25 -8.96 -0.03
CA GLU A 119 13.42 -8.29 -0.60
C GLU A 119 12.96 -7.22 -1.62
N PRO A 120 12.40 -6.09 -1.15
CA PRO A 120 11.73 -5.12 -2.01
C PRO A 120 12.59 -4.65 -3.16
N ASP A 121 13.84 -4.28 -2.90
CA ASP A 121 14.83 -3.79 -3.85
C ASP A 121 15.19 -4.80 -4.94
N ARG A 122 15.05 -6.11 -4.68
CA ARG A 122 15.25 -7.18 -5.65
C ARG A 122 14.03 -7.48 -6.52
N SER A 123 12.92 -6.77 -6.31
CA SER A 123 11.72 -6.90 -7.12
C SER A 123 12.00 -6.57 -8.58
N ARG A 124 11.54 -7.42 -9.50
CA ARG A 124 11.76 -7.20 -10.94
C ARG A 124 11.13 -5.89 -11.43
N LEU A 125 10.02 -5.48 -10.81
CA LEU A 125 9.38 -4.19 -11.07
C LEU A 125 10.36 -3.01 -10.87
N LEU A 126 11.28 -3.13 -9.91
CA LEU A 126 12.28 -2.12 -9.58
C LEU A 126 13.57 -2.27 -10.39
N MET A 127 14.05 -3.51 -10.54
CA MET A 127 15.35 -3.80 -11.14
C MET A 127 15.39 -3.54 -12.64
N ALA A 128 14.29 -3.82 -13.35
CA ALA A 128 14.24 -3.72 -14.80
C ALA A 128 14.51 -2.27 -15.30
N PRO A 129 13.78 -1.23 -14.89
CA PRO A 129 14.02 0.13 -15.36
C PRO A 129 15.09 0.92 -14.56
N LEU A 130 15.80 0.29 -13.62
CA LEU A 130 16.91 0.89 -12.87
C LEU A 130 18.20 0.83 -13.69
N ALA A 131 19.03 1.88 -13.62
CA ALA A 131 20.29 1.94 -14.33
C ALA A 131 21.23 0.78 -13.92
N PRO A 132 21.91 0.12 -14.88
CA PRO A 132 22.87 -0.95 -14.56
C PRO A 132 23.99 -0.50 -13.61
N ALA A 133 24.40 0.76 -13.67
CA ALA A 133 25.39 1.34 -12.75
C ALA A 133 24.90 1.41 -11.29
N ALA A 134 23.59 1.42 -11.08
CA ALA A 134 22.94 1.36 -9.76
C ALA A 134 22.51 -0.07 -9.39
N GLY A 135 22.92 -1.09 -10.15
CA GLY A 135 22.59 -2.50 -9.90
C GLY A 135 21.38 -3.02 -10.67
N GLY A 136 20.74 -2.20 -11.52
CA GLY A 136 19.60 -2.63 -12.33
C GLY A 136 19.96 -3.52 -13.53
N GLU A 137 18.96 -3.82 -14.36
CA GLU A 137 19.08 -4.72 -15.50
C GLU A 137 19.14 -3.99 -16.85
N ARG A 138 19.52 -4.71 -17.91
CA ARG A 138 19.35 -4.20 -19.27
C ARG A 138 17.87 -4.23 -19.65
N HIS A 139 17.34 -3.06 -20.00
CA HIS A 139 15.93 -2.92 -20.34
C HIS A 139 15.75 -2.13 -21.65
N SER A 140 15.14 -2.77 -22.65
CA SER A 140 14.93 -2.17 -23.97
C SER A 140 13.88 -1.06 -23.98
N GLY A 141 12.92 -1.11 -23.04
CA GLY A 141 11.88 -0.09 -22.88
C GLY A 141 12.37 1.19 -22.19
N GLY A 142 13.66 1.31 -21.88
CA GLY A 142 14.27 2.47 -21.25
C GLY A 142 14.72 2.22 -19.81
N ILE A 143 15.62 3.09 -19.36
CA ILE A 143 16.08 3.22 -17.97
C ILE A 143 15.47 4.50 -17.42
N PHE A 144 14.68 4.39 -16.36
CA PHE A 144 13.92 5.51 -15.81
C PHE A 144 14.48 6.02 -14.48
N TRP A 145 15.29 5.22 -13.80
CA TRP A 145 15.88 5.60 -12.52
C TRP A 145 17.39 5.44 -12.61
N ASP A 146 18.13 6.50 -12.30
CA ASP A 146 19.59 6.50 -12.27
C ASP A 146 20.17 5.89 -10.99
N SER A 147 19.35 5.82 -9.93
CA SER A 147 19.72 5.37 -8.60
C SER A 147 18.50 4.92 -7.79
N SER A 148 18.74 4.14 -6.74
CA SER A 148 17.72 3.76 -5.75
C SER A 148 17.24 4.93 -4.88
N ASN A 149 17.88 6.10 -4.99
CA ASN A 149 17.43 7.34 -4.34
C ASN A 149 16.38 8.10 -5.14
N HIS A 150 16.09 7.68 -6.38
CA HIS A 150 15.05 8.28 -7.19
C HIS A 150 13.70 8.20 -6.46
N SER A 151 12.91 9.29 -6.49
CA SER A 151 11.68 9.42 -5.70
C SER A 151 10.66 8.34 -6.02
N GLU A 152 10.42 8.06 -7.31
CA GLU A 152 9.54 6.97 -7.74
C GLU A 152 10.05 5.59 -7.30
N TYR A 153 11.35 5.35 -7.39
CA TYR A 153 11.95 4.07 -6.96
C TYR A 153 11.62 3.85 -5.48
N ARG A 154 11.94 4.84 -4.63
CA ARG A 154 11.68 4.77 -3.19
C ARG A 154 10.20 4.59 -2.87
N LEU A 155 9.32 5.31 -3.55
CA LEU A 155 7.87 5.21 -3.34
C LEU A 155 7.35 3.80 -3.63
N ILE A 156 7.81 3.18 -4.73
CA ILE A 156 7.47 1.81 -5.08
C ILE A 156 8.08 0.83 -4.07
N THR A 157 9.35 1.01 -3.69
CA THR A 157 10.03 0.17 -2.69
C THR A 157 9.32 0.19 -1.34
N GLU A 158 8.93 1.37 -0.86
CA GLU A 158 8.20 1.55 0.41
C GLU A 158 6.83 0.86 0.36
N TRP A 159 6.12 0.96 -0.76
CA TRP A 159 4.87 0.22 -0.96
C TRP A 159 5.08 -1.30 -0.97
N ILE A 160 6.10 -1.80 -1.66
CA ILE A 160 6.42 -3.24 -1.68
C ILE A 160 6.75 -3.75 -0.27
N ALA A 161 7.56 -2.99 0.48
CA ALA A 161 7.97 -3.32 1.84
C ALA A 161 6.80 -3.36 2.85
N SER A 162 5.67 -2.72 2.52
CA SER A 162 4.45 -2.77 3.34
C SER A 162 3.65 -4.07 3.18
N GLY A 163 3.94 -4.86 2.15
CA GLY A 163 3.28 -6.15 1.89
C GLY A 163 3.68 -7.23 2.88
N SER A 164 2.91 -8.32 2.90
CA SER A 164 3.16 -9.51 3.71
C SER A 164 3.66 -10.66 2.84
N ASP A 165 4.69 -11.38 3.32
CA ASP A 165 5.20 -12.58 2.67
C ASP A 165 4.32 -13.80 2.99
N THR A 166 3.08 -13.77 2.53
CA THR A 166 2.23 -14.96 2.50
C THR A 166 2.52 -15.68 1.19
N ALA A 167 3.67 -16.36 1.16
CA ALA A 167 4.03 -17.33 0.13
C ALA A 167 3.10 -18.55 0.18
#